data_AF-A0A9D8JT48-F1
#
_entry.id   AF-A0A9D8JT48-F1
#
_cell.length_a   1.000
_cell.length_b   1.000
_cell.length_c   1.000
_cell.angle_alpha   90.00
_cell.angle_beta   90.00
_cell.angle_gamma   90.00
#
_symmetry.space_group_name_H-M   'P 1'
#
loop_
_entity.id
_entity.type
_entity.pdbx_description
1 polymer ?
#
loop_
_entity_poly.entity_id
_entity_poly.type
_entity_poly.pdbx_seq_one_letter_code
_entity_poly.pdbx_strand_id
1 'polypeptide(L)'
;MTTEEFQPLAQSIADQLGETESGPVNQIARALAVCGVDRVQPVLAETLEVEAGGGMLLPDGSRRRTPGGAFFVLLRREASKEEWHRIHYQQEAKAALPVLPPLDWAERAEAVNELSAEMGVASSAIYKVAGRPKEVKRQDDFVVVTIDDVGESPLGSLELPRPPRLTTTHRVCISLKQWRKVKDVANSPQAVLVASGYAMPNIKQRTIVVFANQVSTRVSNTIIRPQVKLSGRPGKVIQRGSTIVVNMASDRAPRMPNDLPDLPRRPVPYTIYIAAKNWNKAGPAVESGESQLFVDGFGFYDSDLSGISVLAQNVFSQSRPQAEPPVETEPLLE
;
A
#
# COMPACT_ATOMS: atom_id res chain seq x y z
N MET A 1 5.74 9.14 37.21
CA MET A 1 4.98 8.02 37.78
C MET A 1 4.33 7.27 36.64
N THR A 2 4.48 5.95 36.60
CA THR A 2 3.94 5.13 35.52
C THR A 2 2.51 4.72 35.85
N THR A 3 1.68 4.50 34.83
CA THR A 3 0.27 4.07 35.00
C THR A 3 0.13 2.77 35.82
N GLU A 4 1.16 1.92 35.78
CA GLU A 4 1.21 0.65 36.51
C GLU A 4 1.24 0.82 38.03
N GLU A 5 1.89 1.88 38.54
CA GLU A 5 1.97 2.15 39.99
C GLU A 5 0.58 2.42 40.61
N PHE A 6 -0.34 2.96 39.81
CA PHE A 6 -1.68 3.33 40.25
C PHE A 6 -2.72 2.24 40.03
N GLN A 7 -2.37 1.09 39.47
CA GLN A 7 -3.34 0.05 39.15
C GLN A 7 -4.16 -0.46 40.34
N PRO A 8 -3.55 -0.80 41.50
CA PRO A 8 -4.32 -1.24 42.66
C PRO A 8 -5.32 -0.18 43.15
N LEU A 9 -4.94 1.10 43.10
CA LEU A 9 -5.81 2.20 43.48
C LEU A 9 -6.91 2.44 42.44
N ALA A 10 -6.58 2.35 41.15
CA ALA A 10 -7.54 2.47 40.07
C ALA A 10 -8.61 1.38 40.13
N GLN A 11 -8.23 0.14 40.44
CA GLN A 11 -9.16 -0.96 40.66
C GLN A 11 -10.08 -0.66 41.84
N SER A 12 -9.55 -0.19 42.97
CA SER A 12 -10.36 0.17 44.13
C SER A 12 -11.36 1.30 43.84
N ILE A 13 -10.99 2.27 43.00
CA ILE A 13 -11.89 3.34 42.55
C ILE A 13 -12.95 2.79 41.58
N ALA A 14 -12.55 1.92 40.65
CA ALA A 14 -13.46 1.29 39.69
C ALA A 14 -14.51 0.43 40.41
N ASP A 15 -14.11 -0.33 41.43
CA ASP A 15 -15.00 -1.14 42.26
C ASP A 15 -16.06 -0.27 42.96
N GLN A 16 -15.69 0.92 43.45
CA GLN A 16 -16.63 1.88 44.05
C GLN A 16 -17.60 2.48 43.02
N LEU A 17 -17.18 2.58 41.76
CA LEU A 17 -18.00 3.06 40.65
C LEU A 17 -18.83 1.95 39.98
N GLY A 18 -18.65 0.69 40.40
CA GLY A 18 -19.28 -0.48 39.80
C GLY A 18 -18.73 -0.86 38.41
N GLU A 19 -17.51 -0.41 38.09
CA GLU A 19 -16.85 -0.65 36.80
C GLU A 19 -15.95 -1.89 36.90
N THR A 20 -16.22 -2.91 36.09
CA THR A 20 -15.45 -4.18 36.09
C THR A 20 -14.61 -4.39 34.84
N GLU A 21 -14.79 -3.54 33.82
CA GLU A 21 -14.08 -3.64 32.56
C GLU A 21 -12.67 -3.05 32.65
N SER A 22 -11.72 -3.66 31.94
CA SER A 22 -10.32 -3.22 31.92
C SER A 22 -10.13 -1.83 31.32
N GLY A 23 -11.02 -1.40 30.41
CA GLY A 23 -10.99 -0.07 29.79
C GLY A 23 -11.14 1.07 30.81
N PRO A 24 -12.28 1.15 31.54
CA PRO A 24 -12.50 2.12 32.62
C PRO A 24 -11.42 2.11 33.71
N VAL A 25 -11.00 0.92 34.17
CA VAL A 25 -9.93 0.79 35.19
C VAL A 25 -8.63 1.44 34.69
N ASN A 26 -8.21 1.13 33.46
CA ASN A 26 -7.01 1.72 32.86
C ASN A 26 -7.15 3.23 32.67
N GLN A 27 -8.35 3.73 32.37
CA GLN A 27 -8.61 5.16 32.25
C GLN A 27 -8.50 5.88 33.61
N ILE A 28 -8.96 5.26 34.70
CA ILE A 28 -8.79 5.77 36.06
C ILE A 28 -7.31 5.76 36.45
N ALA A 29 -6.57 4.70 36.15
CA ALA A 29 -5.12 4.64 36.40
C ALA A 29 -4.37 5.77 35.68
N ARG A 30 -4.76 6.09 34.43
CA ARG A 30 -4.22 7.25 33.71
C ARG A 30 -4.61 8.58 34.34
N ALA A 31 -5.84 8.72 34.81
CA ALA A 31 -6.28 9.90 35.54
C ALA A 31 -5.42 10.13 36.79
N LEU A 32 -5.13 9.08 37.55
CA LEU A 32 -4.25 9.13 38.71
C LEU A 32 -2.82 9.51 38.32
N ALA A 33 -2.29 8.96 37.23
CA ALA A 33 -0.94 9.29 36.75
C ALA A 33 -0.81 10.72 36.20
N VAL A 34 -1.86 11.25 35.56
CA VAL A 34 -1.85 12.58 34.91
C VAL A 34 -2.23 13.70 35.88
N CYS A 35 -3.30 13.51 36.65
CA CYS A 35 -3.85 14.53 37.54
C CYS A 35 -3.38 14.39 38.99
N GLY A 36 -2.90 13.21 39.39
CA GLY A 36 -2.53 12.92 40.77
C GLY A 36 -3.72 12.49 41.63
N VAL A 37 -3.42 11.77 42.72
CA VAL A 37 -4.42 11.25 43.66
C VAL A 37 -5.25 12.38 44.29
N ASP A 38 -4.60 13.49 44.64
CA ASP A 38 -5.22 14.64 45.32
C ASP A 38 -6.33 15.32 44.50
N ARG A 39 -6.32 15.15 43.16
CA ARG A 39 -7.36 15.67 42.28
C ARG A 39 -8.40 14.61 41.92
N VAL A 40 -8.01 13.34 41.85
CA VAL A 40 -8.92 12.25 41.47
C VAL A 40 -9.82 11.81 42.62
N GLN A 41 -9.31 11.78 43.85
CA GLN A 41 -10.08 11.37 45.03
C GLN A 41 -11.27 12.32 45.34
N PRO A 42 -11.11 13.65 45.31
CA PRO A 42 -12.25 14.56 45.47
C PRO A 42 -13.32 14.38 44.40
N VAL A 43 -12.94 14.08 43.16
CA VAL A 43 -13.88 13.80 42.06
C VAL A 43 -14.67 12.51 42.33
N LEU A 44 -14.03 11.48 42.89
CA LEU A 44 -14.74 10.27 43.33
C LEU A 44 -15.75 10.59 44.44
N ALA A 45 -15.34 11.35 45.46
CA ALA A 45 -16.23 11.76 46.53
C ALA A 45 -17.44 12.56 46.00
N GLU A 46 -17.21 13.55 45.13
CA GLU A 46 -18.28 14.31 44.48
C GLU A 46 -19.20 13.39 43.67
N THR A 47 -18.65 12.39 42.97
CA THR A 47 -19.46 11.42 42.22
C THR A 47 -20.38 10.62 43.14
N LEU A 48 -19.88 10.13 44.27
CA LEU A 48 -20.67 9.36 45.22
C LEU A 48 -21.77 10.22 45.88
N GLU A 49 -21.49 11.49 46.16
CA GLU A 49 -22.50 12.45 46.64
C GLU A 49 -23.60 12.71 45.60
N VAL A 50 -23.22 12.91 44.33
CA VAL A 50 -24.17 13.09 43.22
C VAL A 50 -25.05 11.85 43.06
N GLU A 51 -24.48 10.65 43.15
CA GLU A 51 -25.26 9.41 43.07
C GLU A 51 -26.19 9.23 44.28
N ALA A 52 -25.75 9.58 45.49
CA ALA A 52 -26.61 9.59 46.68
C ALA A 52 -27.75 10.61 46.57
N GLY A 53 -27.52 11.74 45.89
CA GLY A 53 -28.50 12.80 45.61
C GLY A 53 -29.48 12.51 44.48
N GLY A 54 -29.48 11.29 43.91
CA GLY A 54 -30.38 10.90 42.81
C GLY A 54 -29.72 10.81 41.44
N GLY A 55 -28.40 10.96 41.36
CA GLY A 55 -27.56 10.74 40.18
C GLY A 55 -27.66 11.82 39.10
N MET A 56 -26.78 11.71 38.10
CA MET A 56 -26.69 12.68 37.01
C MET A 56 -27.48 12.23 35.77
N LEU A 57 -28.32 13.10 35.19
CA LEU A 57 -29.00 12.82 33.91
C LEU A 57 -28.05 13.02 32.70
N LEU A 58 -28.37 12.36 31.59
CA LEU A 58 -27.79 12.70 30.29
C LEU A 58 -28.24 14.11 29.84
N PRO A 59 -27.48 14.78 28.95
CA PRO A 59 -27.81 16.12 28.46
C PRO A 59 -29.16 16.18 27.73
N ASP A 60 -29.60 15.05 27.17
CA ASP A 60 -30.89 14.88 26.50
C ASP A 60 -32.03 14.52 27.47
N GLY A 61 -31.75 14.37 28.78
CA GLY A 61 -32.71 14.00 29.82
C GLY A 61 -33.26 12.57 29.70
N SER A 62 -32.77 11.76 28.75
CA SER A 62 -33.39 10.46 28.40
C SER A 62 -33.24 9.40 29.49
N ARG A 63 -32.12 9.42 30.22
CA ARG A 63 -31.83 8.48 31.32
C ARG A 63 -30.78 9.03 32.27
N ARG A 64 -30.67 8.39 33.44
CA ARG A 64 -29.54 8.56 34.38
C ARG A 64 -28.25 7.99 33.79
N ARG A 65 -27.14 8.65 34.07
CA ARG A 65 -25.78 8.15 33.84
C ARG A 65 -25.47 7.04 34.84
N THR A 66 -24.53 6.18 34.45
CA THR A 66 -23.90 5.26 35.41
C THR A 66 -22.96 6.04 36.32
N PRO A 67 -22.63 5.53 37.53
CA PRO A 67 -21.67 6.18 38.43
C PRO A 67 -20.32 6.45 37.74
N GLY A 68 -19.75 5.50 37.00
CA GLY A 68 -18.52 5.74 36.22
C GLY A 68 -18.70 6.77 35.11
N GLY A 69 -19.87 6.80 34.46
CA GLY A 69 -20.22 7.84 33.49
C GLY A 69 -20.32 9.24 34.10
N ALA A 70 -20.81 9.37 35.34
CA ALA A 70 -20.83 10.62 36.09
C ALA A 70 -19.40 11.04 36.51
N PHE A 71 -18.61 10.08 37.01
CA PHE A 71 -17.21 10.29 37.38
C PHE A 71 -16.39 10.88 36.22
N PHE A 72 -16.46 10.30 35.01
CA PHE A 72 -15.69 10.80 33.87
C PHE A 72 -16.17 12.17 33.37
N VAL A 73 -17.43 12.53 33.58
CA VAL A 73 -17.93 13.89 33.28
C VAL A 73 -17.36 14.91 34.26
N LEU A 74 -17.37 14.60 35.55
CA LEU A 74 -16.80 15.46 36.60
C LEU A 74 -15.29 15.58 36.44
N LEU A 75 -14.59 14.47 36.20
CA LEU A 75 -13.15 14.46 35.95
C LEU A 75 -12.77 15.30 34.73
N ARG A 76 -13.58 15.26 33.66
CA ARG A 76 -13.37 16.10 32.47
C ARG A 76 -13.57 17.60 32.76
N ARG A 77 -14.42 17.96 33.72
CA ARG A 77 -14.62 19.36 34.14
C ARG A 77 -13.41 19.88 34.90
N GLU A 78 -12.83 19.04 35.77
CA GLU A 78 -11.66 19.40 36.60
C GLU A 78 -10.32 19.30 35.85
N ALA A 79 -10.23 18.46 34.81
CA ALA A 79 -9.04 18.31 33.99
C ALA A 79 -8.92 19.40 32.91
N SER A 80 -7.70 19.88 32.66
CA SER A 80 -7.41 20.69 31.47
C SER A 80 -7.61 19.87 30.19
N LYS A 81 -7.73 20.55 29.04
CA LYS A 81 -7.94 19.89 27.75
C LYS A 81 -6.80 18.93 27.39
N GLU A 82 -5.57 19.30 27.71
CA GLU A 82 -4.35 18.52 27.49
C GLU A 82 -4.25 17.31 28.43
N GLU A 83 -4.71 17.44 29.67
CA GLU A 83 -4.81 16.32 30.62
C GLU A 83 -5.90 15.35 30.18
N TRP A 84 -7.09 15.85 29.84
CA TRP A 84 -8.20 15.02 29.38
C TRP A 84 -7.84 14.24 28.11
N HIS A 85 -7.11 14.86 27.18
CA HIS A 85 -6.64 14.16 25.98
C HIS A 85 -5.73 12.97 26.34
N ARG A 86 -4.83 13.13 27.32
CA ARG A 86 -3.95 12.06 27.81
C ARG A 86 -4.68 10.97 28.60
N ILE A 87 -5.79 11.31 29.26
CA ILE A 87 -6.62 10.36 30.02
C ILE A 87 -7.50 9.54 29.08
N HIS A 88 -8.19 10.21 28.16
CA HIS A 88 -9.24 9.62 27.32
C HIS A 88 -8.68 8.91 26.07
N TYR A 89 -7.59 9.40 25.48
CA TYR A 89 -7.04 8.83 24.26
C TYR A 89 -5.99 7.76 24.58
N GLN A 90 -6.35 6.50 24.39
CA GLN A 90 -5.40 5.43 24.11
C GLN A 90 -5.55 5.06 22.63
N GLN A 91 -4.50 5.22 21.84
CA GLN A 91 -4.18 4.10 20.97
C GLN A 91 -3.82 2.97 21.93
N GLU A 92 -4.69 1.98 22.06
CA GLU A 92 -4.24 0.70 22.60
C GLU A 92 -2.96 0.36 21.84
N ALA A 93 -1.85 0.24 22.57
CA ALA A 93 -0.65 -0.36 22.01
C ALA A 93 -1.02 -1.81 21.77
N LYS A 94 -1.64 -2.07 20.61
CA LYS A 94 -1.94 -3.39 20.08
C LYS A 94 -0.64 -4.16 20.28
N ALA A 95 -0.67 -5.16 21.17
CA ALA A 95 0.52 -5.93 21.52
C ALA A 95 1.28 -6.21 20.24
N ALA A 96 2.50 -5.65 20.13
CA ALA A 96 3.24 -5.68 18.88
C ALA A 96 3.47 -7.15 18.55
N LEU A 97 2.68 -7.69 17.62
CA LEU A 97 2.92 -9.00 17.05
C LEU A 97 4.40 -9.01 16.63
N PRO A 98 5.14 -10.11 16.87
CA PRO A 98 6.52 -10.20 16.45
C PRO A 98 6.60 -9.79 14.98
N VAL A 99 7.32 -8.71 14.70
CA VAL A 99 7.49 -8.21 13.34
C VAL A 99 8.37 -9.24 12.64
N LEU A 100 7.72 -10.13 11.88
CA LEU A 100 8.44 -11.08 11.06
C LEU A 100 9.37 -10.28 10.13
N PRO A 101 10.65 -10.68 9.98
CA PRO A 101 11.51 -10.03 9.03
C PRO A 101 10.93 -10.17 7.61
N PRO A 102 11.20 -9.22 6.70
CA PRO A 102 10.87 -9.41 5.29
C PRO A 102 11.65 -10.58 4.71
N LEU A 103 11.20 -11.09 3.56
CA LEU A 103 11.97 -12.01 2.73
C LEU A 103 13.39 -11.46 2.53
N ASP A 104 14.41 -12.27 2.78
CA ASP A 104 15.77 -11.91 2.38
C ASP A 104 15.83 -11.83 0.86
N TRP A 105 16.42 -10.75 0.34
CA TRP A 105 16.60 -10.57 -1.09
C TRP A 105 17.39 -11.72 -1.74
N ALA A 106 18.32 -12.34 -1.01
CA ALA A 106 19.09 -13.48 -1.49
C ALA A 106 18.22 -14.74 -1.71
N GLU A 107 17.16 -14.92 -0.93
CA GLU A 107 16.29 -16.11 -0.96
C GLU A 107 15.16 -16.00 -2.00
N ARG A 108 15.01 -14.85 -2.65
CA ARG A 108 13.87 -14.57 -3.54
C ARG A 108 13.74 -15.56 -4.71
N ALA A 109 14.85 -16.09 -5.21
CA ALA A 109 14.84 -17.05 -6.30
C ALA A 109 14.17 -18.37 -5.90
N GLU A 110 14.43 -18.84 -4.67
CA GLU A 110 13.77 -20.01 -4.12
C GLU A 110 12.27 -19.77 -3.95
N ALA A 111 11.90 -18.62 -3.39
CA ALA A 111 10.50 -18.24 -3.24
C ALA A 111 9.75 -18.22 -4.59
N VAL A 112 10.38 -17.68 -5.64
CA VAL A 112 9.79 -17.63 -6.99
C VAL A 112 9.72 -19.00 -7.66
N ASN A 113 10.70 -19.88 -7.43
CA ASN A 113 10.65 -21.25 -7.92
C ASN A 113 9.48 -22.03 -7.32
N GLU A 114 9.12 -21.80 -6.06
CA GLU A 114 7.96 -22.43 -5.42
C GLU A 114 6.62 -22.04 -6.06
N LEU A 115 6.59 -20.91 -6.77
CA LEU A 115 5.42 -20.36 -7.46
C LEU A 115 5.33 -20.80 -8.93
N SER A 116 6.38 -21.38 -9.51
CA SER A 116 6.52 -21.50 -10.97
C SER A 116 5.47 -22.41 -11.63
N ALA A 117 4.86 -23.33 -10.87
CA ALA A 117 3.85 -24.26 -11.37
C ALA A 117 2.46 -23.63 -11.54
N GLU A 118 2.17 -22.51 -10.87
CA GLU A 118 0.83 -21.92 -10.75
C GLU A 118 0.89 -20.42 -11.00
N MET A 119 1.13 -20.04 -12.26
CA MET A 119 1.26 -18.65 -12.67
C MET A 119 -0.10 -17.97 -12.78
N GLY A 120 -0.23 -16.78 -12.18
CA GLY A 120 -1.43 -15.95 -12.32
C GLY A 120 -1.54 -15.27 -13.68
N VAL A 121 -2.68 -14.62 -13.91
CA VAL A 121 -2.97 -13.87 -15.14
C VAL A 121 -3.11 -12.39 -14.84
N ALA A 122 -2.24 -11.58 -15.43
CA ALA A 122 -2.35 -10.12 -15.44
C ALA A 122 -3.27 -9.66 -16.58
N SER A 123 -4.42 -9.10 -16.22
CA SER A 123 -5.39 -8.54 -17.16
C SER A 123 -4.93 -7.21 -17.75
N SER A 124 -4.12 -6.46 -17.01
CA SER A 124 -3.50 -5.21 -17.45
C SER A 124 -2.17 -5.02 -16.75
N ALA A 125 -1.17 -4.53 -17.49
CA ALA A 125 0.11 -4.09 -16.95
C ALA A 125 0.56 -2.84 -17.69
N ILE A 126 0.61 -1.72 -16.98
CA ILE A 126 1.08 -0.43 -17.50
C ILE A 126 2.39 -0.11 -16.80
N TYR A 127 3.46 0.00 -17.59
CA TYR A 127 4.77 0.40 -17.13
C TYR A 127 5.00 1.86 -17.48
N LYS A 128 5.37 2.66 -16.48
CA LYS A 128 5.71 4.07 -16.64
C LYS A 128 7.17 4.27 -16.24
N VAL A 129 7.96 4.76 -17.18
CA VAL A 129 9.36 5.13 -16.95
C VAL A 129 9.51 6.63 -17.14
N ALA A 130 10.36 7.23 -16.32
CA ALA A 130 10.71 8.62 -16.45
C ALA A 130 12.20 8.78 -16.19
N GLY A 131 12.87 9.56 -17.03
CA GLY A 131 14.29 9.81 -16.86
C GLY A 131 14.85 10.67 -17.98
N ARG A 132 16.13 11.01 -17.85
CA ARG A 132 16.84 11.78 -18.85
C ARG A 132 17.38 10.82 -19.92
N PRO A 133 17.18 11.12 -21.22
CA PRO A 133 17.76 10.32 -22.29
C PRO A 133 19.28 10.23 -22.15
N LYS A 134 19.82 9.02 -22.02
CA LYS A 134 21.26 8.76 -22.10
C LYS A 134 21.72 8.59 -23.54
N GLU A 135 20.88 7.93 -24.34
CA GLU A 135 21.13 7.67 -25.75
C GLU A 135 19.82 7.74 -26.51
N VAL A 136 19.86 8.31 -27.71
CA VAL A 136 18.72 8.36 -28.64
C VAL A 136 19.17 7.76 -29.96
N LYS A 137 18.60 6.61 -30.32
CA LYS A 137 18.85 5.91 -31.59
C LYS A 137 17.61 5.94 -32.46
N ARG A 138 17.73 6.54 -33.64
CA ARG A 138 16.67 6.48 -34.64
C ARG A 138 16.66 5.11 -35.32
N GLN A 139 15.47 4.58 -35.56
CA GLN A 139 15.18 3.45 -36.44
C GLN A 139 14.30 3.96 -37.59
N ASP A 140 13.94 3.07 -38.52
CA ASP A 140 13.17 3.47 -39.71
C ASP A 140 11.82 4.10 -39.34
N ASP A 141 11.05 3.44 -38.47
CA ASP A 141 9.68 3.86 -38.10
C ASP A 141 9.50 4.38 -36.66
N PHE A 142 10.54 4.26 -35.84
CA PHE A 142 10.49 4.66 -34.42
C PHE A 142 11.85 5.14 -33.90
N VAL A 143 11.86 5.64 -32.67
CA VAL A 143 13.07 6.04 -31.93
C VAL A 143 13.21 5.17 -30.70
N VAL A 144 14.43 4.71 -30.42
CA VAL A 144 14.78 4.05 -29.17
C VAL A 144 15.51 5.04 -28.29
N VAL A 145 14.94 5.31 -27.12
CA VAL A 145 15.58 6.13 -26.09
C VAL A 145 16.05 5.25 -24.95
N THR A 146 17.33 5.34 -24.59
CA THR A 146 17.90 4.64 -23.44
C THR A 146 17.80 5.54 -22.21
N ILE A 147 17.23 5.01 -21.12
CA ILE A 147 17.16 5.66 -19.81
C ILE A 147 17.75 4.69 -18.80
N ASP A 148 18.69 5.15 -17.97
CA ASP A 148 19.19 4.35 -16.85
C ASP A 148 18.50 4.79 -15.56
N ASP A 149 17.89 3.84 -14.86
CA ASP A 149 17.43 4.00 -13.48
C ASP A 149 18.42 3.29 -12.56
N VAL A 150 19.28 4.09 -11.94
CA VAL A 150 20.27 3.64 -10.96
C VAL A 150 19.91 4.25 -9.61
N GLY A 151 19.95 3.44 -8.58
CA GLY A 151 19.86 3.94 -7.22
C GLY A 151 19.55 2.88 -6.20
N GLU A 152 19.35 3.36 -4.99
CA GLU A 152 18.79 2.56 -3.92
C GLU A 152 17.33 2.25 -4.19
N SER A 153 16.89 1.08 -3.72
CA SER A 153 15.47 0.76 -3.67
C SER A 153 14.71 1.89 -2.97
N PRO A 154 13.54 2.32 -3.48
CA PRO A 154 12.74 3.30 -2.77
C PRO A 154 12.45 2.83 -1.34
N LEU A 155 12.43 3.77 -0.40
CA LEU A 155 11.99 3.52 0.98
C LEU A 155 10.52 3.08 0.95
N GLY A 156 10.30 1.77 0.93
CA GLY A 156 8.99 1.14 0.98
C GLY A 156 8.63 0.67 2.38
N SER A 157 7.56 -0.12 2.49
CA SER A 157 7.23 -0.81 3.74
C SER A 157 8.42 -1.60 4.25
N LEU A 158 8.68 -1.58 5.56
CA LEU A 158 9.71 -2.42 6.21
C LEU A 158 9.47 -3.93 6.01
N GLU A 159 8.25 -4.28 5.59
CA GLU A 159 7.81 -5.65 5.33
C GLU A 159 8.18 -6.16 3.92
N LEU A 160 8.73 -5.30 3.05
CA LEU A 160 9.19 -5.67 1.72
C LEU A 160 10.68 -6.05 1.73
N PRO A 161 11.11 -6.95 0.83
CA PRO A 161 12.51 -7.27 0.69
C PRO A 161 13.31 -6.04 0.24
N ARG A 162 14.60 -6.00 0.56
CA ARG A 162 15.49 -4.87 0.25
C ARG A 162 16.55 -5.28 -0.76
N PRO A 163 16.34 -5.03 -2.06
CA PRO A 163 17.40 -5.17 -3.04
C PRO A 163 18.58 -4.25 -2.69
N PRO A 164 19.82 -4.76 -2.65
CA PRO A 164 20.98 -3.97 -2.21
C PRO A 164 21.29 -2.80 -3.16
N ARG A 165 21.13 -3.00 -4.47
CA ARG A 165 21.17 -1.95 -5.50
C ARG A 165 20.25 -2.32 -6.64
N LEU A 166 19.51 -1.33 -7.15
CA LEU A 166 18.66 -1.49 -8.31
C LEU A 166 19.28 -0.72 -9.48
N THR A 167 19.62 -1.47 -10.52
CA THR A 167 20.09 -0.94 -11.79
C THR A 167 19.22 -1.52 -12.87
N THR A 168 18.37 -0.67 -13.46
CA THR A 168 17.56 -1.05 -14.60
C THR A 168 17.84 -0.09 -15.73
N THR A 169 18.32 -0.62 -16.85
CA THR A 169 18.35 0.12 -18.10
C THR A 169 17.04 -0.11 -18.84
N HIS A 170 16.38 0.98 -19.22
CA HIS A 170 15.16 0.96 -20.01
C HIS A 170 15.46 1.36 -21.44
N ARG A 171 14.90 0.62 -22.39
CA ARG A 171 14.90 0.97 -23.81
C ARG A 171 13.48 1.33 -24.23
N VAL A 172 13.22 2.61 -24.39
CA VAL A 172 11.88 3.13 -24.70
C VAL A 172 11.72 3.24 -26.21
N CYS A 173 10.86 2.40 -26.79
CA CYS A 173 10.48 2.46 -28.20
C CYS A 173 9.34 3.48 -28.36
N ILE A 174 9.59 4.54 -29.14
CA ILE A 174 8.68 5.67 -29.32
C ILE A 174 8.43 5.88 -30.80
N SER A 175 7.16 5.81 -31.18
CA SER A 175 6.61 6.21 -32.48
C SER A 175 7.25 7.50 -33.00
N LEU A 176 7.61 7.60 -34.28
CA LEU A 176 8.15 8.85 -34.86
C LEU A 176 7.18 10.03 -34.68
N LYS A 177 5.87 9.76 -34.77
CA LYS A 177 4.81 10.77 -34.55
C LYS A 177 4.83 11.31 -33.13
N GLN A 178 5.02 10.45 -32.14
CA GLN A 178 5.12 10.86 -30.74
C GLN A 178 6.46 11.55 -30.45
N TRP A 179 7.57 11.01 -30.98
CA TRP A 179 8.90 11.55 -30.77
C TRP A 179 9.01 13.01 -31.25
N ARG A 180 8.43 13.35 -32.41
CA ARG A 180 8.41 14.74 -32.92
C ARG A 180 7.88 15.76 -31.93
N LYS A 181 6.98 15.37 -31.02
CA LYS A 181 6.38 16.25 -30.00
C LYS A 181 7.28 16.47 -28.78
N VAL A 182 8.24 15.58 -28.56
CA VAL A 182 9.05 15.54 -27.32
C VAL A 182 10.56 15.59 -27.58
N LYS A 183 10.99 15.59 -28.85
CA LYS A 183 12.40 15.48 -29.27
C LYS A 183 13.34 16.47 -28.58
N ASP A 184 12.84 17.66 -28.20
CA ASP A 184 13.64 18.71 -27.58
C ASP A 184 14.14 18.31 -26.18
N VAL A 185 13.53 17.28 -25.56
CA VAL A 185 14.01 16.65 -24.32
C VAL A 185 15.45 16.16 -24.43
N ALA A 186 15.89 15.74 -25.62
CA ALA A 186 17.26 15.27 -25.85
C ALA A 186 18.29 16.40 -25.75
N ASN A 187 17.86 17.66 -25.90
CA ASN A 187 18.73 18.83 -25.93
C ASN A 187 18.66 19.64 -24.63
N SER A 188 17.81 19.26 -23.68
CA SER A 188 17.60 20.01 -22.45
C SER A 188 18.09 19.22 -21.24
N PRO A 189 19.09 19.73 -20.49
CA PRO A 189 19.65 19.02 -19.36
C PRO A 189 18.64 18.87 -18.22
N GLN A 190 17.60 19.71 -18.13
CA GLN A 190 16.61 19.66 -17.05
C GLN A 190 15.31 18.95 -17.45
N ALA A 191 15.14 18.62 -18.73
CA ALA A 191 13.94 17.96 -19.21
C ALA A 191 14.01 16.45 -18.95
N VAL A 192 12.91 15.92 -18.44
CA VAL A 192 12.72 14.49 -18.19
C VAL A 192 11.73 13.96 -19.20
N LEU A 193 12.09 12.89 -19.89
CA LEU A 193 11.18 12.13 -20.73
C LEU A 193 10.33 11.24 -19.83
N VAL A 194 9.01 11.30 -20.00
CA VAL A 194 8.06 10.41 -19.30
C VAL A 194 7.33 9.59 -20.35
N ALA A 195 7.47 8.28 -20.29
CA ALA A 195 6.84 7.35 -21.20
C ALA A 195 6.05 6.30 -20.42
N SER A 196 4.83 6.02 -20.88
CA SER A 196 3.99 4.95 -20.37
C SER A 196 3.64 4.00 -21.51
N GLY A 197 3.48 2.72 -21.19
CA GLY A 197 3.02 1.73 -22.14
C GLY A 197 3.26 0.29 -21.68
N TYR A 198 3.49 -0.59 -22.64
CA TYR A 198 3.69 -2.02 -22.41
C TYR A 198 5.18 -2.32 -22.26
N ALA A 199 5.56 -3.05 -21.22
CA ALA A 199 6.95 -3.38 -20.95
C ALA A 199 7.23 -4.87 -21.13
N MET A 200 8.44 -5.18 -21.60
CA MET A 200 8.93 -6.54 -21.75
C MET A 200 10.39 -6.65 -21.28
N PRO A 201 10.77 -7.72 -20.55
CA PRO A 201 12.16 -7.96 -20.25
C PRO A 201 12.92 -8.40 -21.50
N ASN A 202 14.13 -7.88 -21.68
CA ASN A 202 15.12 -8.36 -22.63
C ASN A 202 16.25 -9.05 -21.86
N ILE A 203 16.17 -10.38 -21.79
CA ILE A 203 17.08 -11.22 -21.02
C ILE A 203 18.52 -11.10 -21.52
N LYS A 204 18.73 -11.04 -22.84
CA LYS A 204 20.07 -10.95 -23.43
C LYS A 204 20.78 -9.65 -23.07
N GLN A 205 20.03 -8.54 -23.04
CA GLN A 205 20.58 -7.21 -22.76
C GLN A 205 20.41 -6.80 -21.29
N ARG A 206 19.72 -7.60 -20.47
CA ARG A 206 19.37 -7.29 -19.08
C ARG A 206 18.67 -5.92 -18.93
N THR A 207 17.75 -5.63 -19.84
CA THR A 207 17.02 -4.36 -19.91
C THR A 207 15.52 -4.57 -19.88
N ILE A 208 14.75 -3.54 -19.52
CA ILE A 208 13.31 -3.49 -19.80
C ILE A 208 13.08 -2.70 -21.08
N VAL A 209 12.43 -3.30 -22.07
CA VAL A 209 11.98 -2.59 -23.27
C VAL A 209 10.57 -2.07 -23.01
N VAL A 210 10.36 -0.77 -23.12
CA VAL A 210 9.07 -0.11 -22.94
C VAL A 210 8.58 0.36 -24.30
N PHE A 211 7.50 -0.23 -24.78
CA PHE A 211 6.80 0.20 -25.97
C PHE A 211 5.82 1.29 -25.57
N ALA A 212 6.09 2.53 -25.95
CA ALA A 212 5.34 3.67 -25.45
C ALA A 212 4.02 3.85 -26.23
N ASN A 213 2.91 3.93 -25.50
CA ASN A 213 1.63 4.38 -26.07
C ASN A 213 1.37 5.86 -25.73
N GLN A 214 2.02 6.39 -24.70
CA GLN A 214 1.95 7.79 -24.31
C GLN A 214 3.34 8.29 -23.94
N VAL A 215 3.69 9.46 -24.45
CA VAL A 215 4.96 10.13 -24.18
C VAL A 215 4.73 11.61 -23.89
N SER A 216 5.44 12.13 -22.90
CA SER A 216 5.42 13.54 -22.53
C SER A 216 6.78 13.98 -22.00
N THR A 217 6.99 15.28 -21.88
CA THR A 217 8.15 15.87 -21.23
C THR A 217 7.71 16.63 -19.99
N ARG A 218 8.56 16.67 -18.97
CA ARG A 218 8.38 17.53 -17.79
C ARG A 218 9.73 18.07 -17.33
N VAL A 219 9.75 19.25 -16.75
CA VAL A 219 10.94 19.74 -16.02
C VAL A 219 10.86 19.21 -14.60
N SER A 220 11.90 18.51 -14.16
CA SER A 220 12.00 17.97 -12.81
C SER A 220 13.45 17.85 -12.38
N ASN A 221 13.70 18.28 -11.14
CA ASN A 221 14.99 18.08 -10.46
C ASN A 221 14.97 16.82 -9.57
N THR A 222 13.79 16.23 -9.35
CA THR A 222 13.64 14.99 -8.59
C THR A 222 13.67 13.79 -9.52
N ILE A 223 14.30 12.71 -9.06
CA ILE A 223 14.28 11.43 -9.75
C ILE A 223 12.86 10.87 -9.71
N ILE A 224 12.29 10.61 -10.88
CA ILE A 224 10.98 9.98 -11.01
C ILE A 224 11.22 8.49 -11.25
N ARG A 225 10.93 7.68 -10.23
CA ARG A 225 11.15 6.24 -10.29
C ARG A 225 10.15 5.53 -11.22
N PRO A 226 10.54 4.43 -11.89
CA PRO A 226 9.61 3.63 -12.66
C PRO A 226 8.45 3.09 -11.82
N GLN A 227 7.26 3.12 -12.40
CA GLN A 227 6.02 2.65 -11.77
C GLN A 227 5.38 1.57 -12.63
N VAL A 228 4.86 0.54 -11.98
CA VAL A 228 4.07 -0.52 -12.58
C VAL A 228 2.70 -0.51 -11.96
N LYS A 229 1.68 -0.34 -12.82
CA LYS A 229 0.28 -0.56 -12.45
C LYS A 229 -0.16 -1.86 -13.05
N LEU A 230 -0.47 -2.83 -12.20
CA LEU A 230 -0.83 -4.18 -12.59
C LEU A 230 -2.19 -4.54 -12.00
N SER A 231 -3.04 -5.16 -12.82
CA SER A 231 -4.30 -5.76 -12.37
C SER A 231 -4.43 -7.18 -12.87
N GLY A 232 -5.12 -8.03 -12.12
CA GLY A 232 -5.49 -9.37 -12.57
C GLY A 232 -5.70 -10.34 -11.41
N ARG A 233 -5.49 -11.63 -11.67
CA ARG A 233 -5.57 -12.67 -10.65
C ARG A 233 -4.20 -13.29 -10.41
N PRO A 234 -3.67 -13.26 -9.17
CA PRO A 234 -2.50 -14.04 -8.85
C PRO A 234 -2.81 -15.53 -9.00
N GLY A 235 -1.77 -16.33 -9.25
CA GLY A 235 -1.86 -17.77 -9.19
C GLY A 235 -1.63 -18.21 -7.75
N LYS A 236 -0.60 -19.03 -7.54
CA LYS A 236 -0.18 -19.36 -6.17
C LYS A 236 0.33 -18.12 -5.44
N VAL A 237 -0.03 -18.04 -4.16
CA VAL A 237 0.38 -16.99 -3.23
C VAL A 237 1.19 -17.67 -2.12
N ILE A 238 2.38 -17.15 -1.83
CA ILE A 238 3.18 -17.63 -0.71
C ILE A 238 3.55 -16.48 0.22
N GLN A 239 3.75 -16.81 1.49
CA GLN A 239 4.27 -15.91 2.50
C GLN A 239 5.69 -16.33 2.92
N ARG A 240 6.60 -15.36 2.98
CA ARG A 240 7.95 -15.49 3.53
C ARG A 240 8.19 -14.34 4.50
N GLY A 241 8.17 -14.66 5.79
CA GLY A 241 8.20 -13.66 6.85
C GLY A 241 7.04 -12.67 6.70
N SER A 242 7.35 -11.37 6.63
CA SER A 242 6.34 -10.31 6.39
C SER A 242 6.08 -10.00 4.91
N THR A 243 6.69 -10.75 3.98
CA THR A 243 6.52 -10.53 2.54
C THR A 243 5.62 -11.59 1.94
N ILE A 244 4.61 -11.16 1.20
CA ILE A 244 3.82 -11.99 0.29
C ILE A 244 4.46 -11.92 -1.09
N VAL A 245 4.66 -13.08 -1.73
CA VAL A 245 5.19 -13.19 -3.08
C VAL A 245 4.14 -13.82 -3.97
N VAL A 246 3.87 -13.18 -5.11
CA VAL A 246 2.96 -13.70 -6.13
C VAL A 246 3.57 -13.53 -7.52
N ASN A 247 3.21 -14.42 -8.43
CA ASN A 247 3.59 -14.32 -9.84
C ASN A 247 2.34 -14.17 -10.72
N MET A 248 2.46 -13.30 -11.72
CA MET A 248 1.43 -13.08 -12.73
C MET A 248 2.09 -12.91 -14.10
N ALA A 249 1.47 -13.43 -15.15
CA ALA A 249 1.90 -13.17 -16.51
C ALA A 249 0.88 -12.37 -17.29
N SER A 250 1.36 -11.38 -18.05
CA SER A 250 0.55 -10.66 -19.02
C SER A 250 0.77 -11.26 -20.41
N ASP A 251 -0.27 -11.82 -21.01
CA ASP A 251 -0.31 -12.33 -22.39
C ASP A 251 -1.04 -11.38 -23.35
N ARG A 252 -1.80 -10.42 -22.81
CA ARG A 252 -2.54 -9.40 -23.56
C ARG A 252 -1.75 -8.10 -23.65
N ALA A 253 -0.91 -8.03 -24.66
CA ALA A 253 -0.38 -6.75 -25.09
C ALA A 253 -1.52 -5.81 -25.51
N PRO A 254 -1.55 -4.55 -25.04
CA PRO A 254 -2.53 -3.57 -25.51
C PRO A 254 -2.29 -3.26 -26.99
N ARG A 255 -3.29 -2.67 -27.65
CA ARG A 255 -3.11 -2.16 -29.02
C ARG A 255 -2.05 -1.06 -29.00
N MET A 256 -0.98 -1.28 -29.76
CA MET A 256 0.13 -0.34 -29.88
C MET A 256 0.02 0.51 -31.16
N PRO A 257 0.68 1.68 -31.20
CA PRO A 257 0.91 2.38 -32.45
C PRO A 257 1.54 1.45 -33.51
N ASN A 258 1.02 1.47 -34.73
CA ASN A 258 1.45 0.56 -35.81
C ASN A 258 2.90 0.79 -36.28
N ASP A 259 3.52 1.91 -35.90
CA ASP A 259 4.89 2.29 -36.22
C ASP A 259 5.92 1.78 -35.19
N LEU A 260 5.47 1.09 -34.14
CA LEU A 260 6.35 0.38 -33.22
C LEU A 260 6.66 -1.04 -33.71
N PRO A 261 7.78 -1.64 -33.27
CA PRO A 261 8.07 -3.03 -33.58
C PRO A 261 6.95 -3.97 -33.12
N ASP A 262 6.76 -5.05 -33.88
CA ASP A 262 5.88 -6.13 -33.47
C ASP A 262 6.28 -6.69 -32.11
N LEU A 263 5.28 -6.78 -31.23
CA LEU A 263 5.48 -7.32 -29.89
C LEU A 263 5.65 -8.85 -29.97
N PRO A 264 6.71 -9.42 -29.37
CA PRO A 264 6.84 -10.87 -29.26
C PRO A 264 5.60 -11.46 -28.57
N ARG A 265 5.03 -12.52 -29.16
CA ARG A 265 3.89 -13.27 -28.61
C ARG A 265 4.35 -14.22 -27.52
N ARG A 266 4.79 -13.66 -26.39
CA ARG A 266 5.14 -14.44 -25.20
C ARG A 266 4.56 -13.76 -23.95
N PRO A 267 4.08 -14.53 -22.97
CA PRO A 267 3.67 -13.97 -21.70
C PRO A 267 4.84 -13.24 -21.03
N VAL A 268 4.57 -12.07 -20.46
CA VAL A 268 5.55 -11.30 -19.69
C VAL A 268 5.34 -11.61 -18.20
N PRO A 269 6.29 -12.30 -17.55
CA PRO A 269 6.18 -12.62 -16.13
C PRO A 269 6.49 -11.39 -15.28
N TYR A 270 5.68 -11.20 -14.25
CA TYR A 270 5.85 -10.23 -13.18
C TYR A 270 5.94 -10.98 -11.86
N THR A 271 7.02 -10.73 -11.11
CA THR A 271 7.14 -11.14 -9.72
C THR A 271 6.80 -9.96 -8.83
N ILE A 272 5.82 -10.12 -7.95
CA ILE A 272 5.26 -9.02 -7.16
C ILE A 272 5.49 -9.34 -5.69
N TYR A 273 6.18 -8.43 -5.00
CA TYR A 273 6.41 -8.48 -3.57
C TYR A 273 5.45 -7.53 -2.87
N ILE A 274 4.63 -8.04 -1.95
CA ILE A 274 3.57 -7.33 -1.26
C ILE A 274 3.83 -7.41 0.25
N ALA A 275 3.74 -6.28 0.95
CA ALA A 275 3.78 -6.28 2.42
C ALA A 275 2.57 -7.05 2.97
N ALA A 276 2.77 -7.94 3.94
CA ALA A 276 1.72 -8.75 4.55
C ALA A 276 0.54 -7.88 5.04
N LYS A 277 0.80 -6.72 5.65
CA LYS A 277 -0.27 -5.79 6.08
C LYS A 277 -1.15 -5.29 4.93
N ASN A 278 -0.60 -5.17 3.72
CA ASN A 278 -1.32 -4.73 2.54
C ASN A 278 -2.09 -5.91 1.93
N TRP A 279 -1.49 -7.10 1.90
CA TRP A 279 -2.17 -8.32 1.48
C TRP A 279 -3.36 -8.66 2.38
N ASN A 280 -3.22 -8.55 3.70
CA ASN A 280 -4.31 -8.85 4.65
C ASN A 280 -5.60 -8.05 4.40
N LYS A 281 -5.51 -6.91 3.69
CA LYS A 281 -6.67 -6.11 3.28
C LYS A 281 -7.30 -6.58 1.97
N ALA A 282 -6.48 -7.00 1.00
CA ALA A 282 -6.93 -7.32 -0.36
C ALA A 282 -7.10 -8.82 -0.60
N GLY A 283 -6.23 -9.64 0.00
CA GLY A 283 -6.06 -11.07 -0.19
C GLY A 283 -7.36 -11.86 -0.04
N PRO A 284 -8.13 -11.71 1.05
CA PRO A 284 -9.36 -12.48 1.26
C PRO A 284 -10.35 -12.40 0.08
N ALA A 285 -10.55 -11.20 -0.48
CA ALA A 285 -11.46 -10.99 -1.61
C ALA A 285 -10.89 -11.46 -2.97
N VAL A 286 -9.55 -11.53 -3.07
CA VAL A 286 -8.86 -12.02 -4.26
C VAL A 286 -8.84 -13.56 -4.28
N GLU A 287 -8.56 -14.18 -3.13
CA GLU A 287 -8.51 -15.64 -2.94
C GLU A 287 -9.91 -16.27 -3.03
N SER A 288 -10.95 -15.59 -2.54
CA SER A 288 -12.35 -16.02 -2.74
C SER A 288 -12.80 -15.97 -4.20
N GLY A 289 -12.03 -15.31 -5.07
CA GLY A 289 -12.34 -15.13 -6.48
C GLY A 289 -13.42 -14.08 -6.75
N GLU A 290 -13.84 -13.28 -5.76
CA GLU A 290 -14.81 -12.20 -5.90
C GLU A 290 -14.22 -10.97 -6.59
N SER A 291 -12.93 -10.72 -6.36
CA SER A 291 -12.23 -9.51 -6.80
C SER A 291 -10.96 -9.82 -7.59
N GLN A 292 -10.52 -8.84 -8.38
CA GLN A 292 -9.18 -8.84 -8.96
C GLN A 292 -8.22 -8.07 -8.04
N LEU A 293 -6.95 -8.47 -8.07
CA LEU A 293 -5.85 -7.79 -7.41
C LEU A 293 -5.44 -6.58 -8.24
N PHE A 294 -5.24 -5.44 -7.59
CA PHE A 294 -4.64 -4.23 -8.16
C PHE A 294 -3.38 -3.87 -7.38
N VAL A 295 -2.32 -3.58 -8.12
CA VAL A 295 -0.99 -3.25 -7.58
C VAL A 295 -0.48 -1.99 -8.27
N ASP A 296 -0.06 -1.01 -7.47
CA ASP A 296 0.79 0.11 -7.91
C ASP A 296 2.13 -0.02 -7.16
N GLY A 297 3.22 -0.14 -7.90
CA GLY A 297 4.51 -0.46 -7.31
C GLY A 297 5.70 0.02 -8.12
N PHE A 298 6.87 -0.07 -7.50
CA PHE A 298 8.14 0.22 -8.13
C PHE A 298 8.61 -1.00 -8.94
N GLY A 299 8.79 -0.83 -10.25
CA GLY A 299 9.18 -1.92 -11.15
C GLY A 299 10.63 -1.85 -11.60
N PHE A 300 11.34 -2.96 -11.59
CA PHE A 300 12.76 -3.03 -11.98
C PHE A 300 13.07 -4.37 -12.66
N TYR A 301 14.21 -4.43 -13.34
CA TYR A 301 14.69 -5.68 -13.90
C TYR A 301 15.41 -6.51 -12.83
N ASP A 302 15.00 -7.75 -12.68
CA ASP A 302 15.66 -8.70 -11.80
C ASP A 302 16.50 -9.66 -12.65
N SER A 303 17.83 -9.56 -12.53
CA SER A 303 18.76 -10.36 -13.33
C SER A 303 18.69 -11.84 -13.03
N ASP A 304 18.44 -12.20 -11.78
CA ASP A 304 18.48 -13.60 -11.35
C ASP A 304 17.17 -14.30 -11.70
N LEU A 305 16.07 -13.54 -11.74
CA LEU A 305 14.76 -14.02 -12.20
C LEU A 305 14.52 -13.82 -13.70
N SER A 306 15.40 -13.10 -14.39
CA SER A 306 15.27 -12.75 -15.81
C SER A 306 13.93 -12.08 -16.18
N GLY A 307 13.34 -11.33 -15.24
CA GLY A 307 11.97 -10.83 -15.32
C GLY A 307 11.80 -9.41 -14.80
N ILE A 308 10.54 -8.94 -14.79
CA ILE A 308 10.18 -7.66 -14.18
C ILE A 308 9.72 -7.95 -12.74
N SER A 309 10.45 -7.42 -11.77
CA SER A 309 10.08 -7.48 -10.36
C SER A 309 9.40 -6.19 -9.93
N VAL A 310 8.42 -6.30 -9.03
CA VAL A 310 7.60 -5.19 -8.56
C VAL A 310 7.59 -5.16 -7.02
N LEU A 311 8.09 -4.08 -6.42
CA LEU A 311 7.87 -3.79 -5.01
C LEU A 311 6.54 -3.02 -4.87
N ALA A 312 5.51 -3.69 -4.38
CA ALA A 312 4.17 -3.11 -4.29
C ALA A 312 4.11 -1.99 -3.24
N GLN A 313 3.71 -0.79 -3.65
CA GLN A 313 3.55 0.37 -2.77
C GLN A 313 2.09 0.50 -2.32
N ASN A 314 1.15 0.25 -3.22
CA ASN A 314 -0.27 0.20 -2.94
C ASN A 314 -0.87 -1.10 -3.50
N VAL A 315 -1.71 -1.74 -2.68
CA VAL A 315 -2.43 -2.97 -3.05
C VAL A 315 -3.86 -2.87 -2.57
N PHE A 316 -4.81 -3.21 -3.44
CA PHE A 316 -6.22 -3.30 -3.11
C PHE A 316 -6.92 -4.32 -4.01
N SER A 317 -8.12 -4.72 -3.60
CA SER A 317 -9.00 -5.58 -4.38
C SER A 317 -10.16 -4.76 -4.96
N GLN A 318 -10.63 -5.15 -6.14
CA GLN A 318 -11.84 -4.55 -6.74
C GLN A 318 -12.68 -5.64 -7.41
N SER A 319 -13.99 -5.60 -7.17
CA SER A 319 -14.97 -6.48 -7.82
C SER A 319 -14.95 -6.26 -9.34
N ARG A 320 -15.10 -7.34 -10.09
CA ARG A 320 -15.15 -7.26 -11.56
C ARG A 320 -16.40 -6.47 -11.97
N PRO A 321 -16.33 -5.50 -12.90
CA PRO A 321 -17.54 -5.04 -13.57
C PRO A 321 -18.18 -6.23 -14.24
N GLN A 322 -19.47 -6.47 -13.98
CA GLN A 322 -20.26 -7.48 -14.68
C GLN A 322 -20.13 -7.18 -16.18
N ALA A 323 -19.67 -8.14 -16.97
CA ALA A 323 -19.69 -7.98 -18.42
C ALA A 323 -21.16 -7.81 -18.83
N GLU A 324 -21.50 -6.71 -19.52
CA GLU A 324 -22.83 -6.57 -20.12
C GLU A 324 -23.08 -7.83 -20.98
N PRO A 325 -24.23 -8.50 -20.82
CA PRO A 325 -24.55 -9.62 -21.67
C PRO A 325 -24.54 -9.15 -23.14
N PRO A 326 -24.10 -10.00 -24.08
CA PRO A 326 -24.17 -9.66 -25.49
C PRO A 326 -25.62 -9.30 -25.82
N VAL A 327 -25.82 -8.12 -26.38
CA VAL A 327 -27.11 -7.70 -26.94
C VAL A 327 -27.45 -8.73 -28.01
N GLU A 328 -28.43 -9.59 -27.75
CA GLU A 328 -29.04 -10.42 -28.78
C GLU A 328 -29.60 -9.49 -29.84
N THR A 329 -28.94 -9.44 -30.99
CA THR A 329 -29.52 -8.85 -32.19
C THR A 329 -30.68 -9.74 -32.59
N GLU A 330 -31.91 -9.29 -32.34
CA GLU A 330 -33.12 -9.89 -32.90
C GLU A 330 -32.93 -10.04 -34.43
N PRO A 331 -33.24 -11.22 -35.00
CA PRO A 331 -33.20 -11.37 -36.44
C PRO A 331 -34.30 -10.49 -37.05
N LEU A 332 -33.90 -9.66 -38.01
CA LEU A 332 -34.79 -8.95 -38.91
C LEU A 332 -35.75 -9.97 -39.53
N LEU A 333 -37.04 -9.88 -39.16
CA LEU A 333 -38.10 -10.57 -39.85
C LEU A 333 -38.23 -9.95 -41.25
N GLU A 334 -38.07 -10.80 -42.27
CA GLU A 334 -38.46 -10.55 -43.66
C GLU A 334 -39.97 -10.38 -43.80
#